data_AF-A0A372R7T0-F1
#
_entry.id   AF-A0A372R7T0-F1
#
_cell.length_a   1.000
_cell.length_b   1.000
_cell.length_c   1.000
_cell.angle_alpha   90.00
_cell.angle_beta   90.00
_cell.angle_gamma   90.00
#
_symmetry.space_group_name_H-M   'P 1'
#
loop_
_entity.id
_entity.type
_entity.pdbx_description
1 polymer ?
#
loop_
_entity_poly.entity_id
_entity_poly.type
_entity_poly.pdbx_seq_one_letter_code
_entity_poly.pdbx_strand_id
1 'polypeptide(L)'
;MQARAHEEYPPKDGYENSRQLNVVARAILIRPDLVLVWKEIGYHEICNDVNELVMQGALLILFPPTPPSDWECPGVRAIVTRLNQLIDLGFKLTDTVIEKAFHLFEHRLSEIGDILICAFQVIRKERLL
;
A
#
# COMPACT_ATOMS: atom_id res chain seq x y z
N MET A 1 3.38 16.64 6.92
CA MET A 1 4.69 16.01 7.21
C MET A 1 4.87 15.86 8.71
N GLN A 2 4.70 14.66 9.26
CA GLN A 2 5.22 14.38 10.59
C GLN A 2 6.75 14.35 10.49
N ALA A 3 7.42 15.15 11.32
CA ALA A 3 8.85 15.03 11.53
C ALA A 3 9.13 13.59 11.94
N ARG A 4 9.80 12.82 11.07
CA ARG A 4 10.27 11.47 11.43
C ARG A 4 11.29 11.67 12.53
N ALA A 5 10.85 11.58 13.77
CA ALA A 5 11.73 11.50 14.92
C ALA A 5 12.77 10.41 14.60
N HIS A 6 14.03 10.67 14.90
CA HIS A 6 15.06 9.65 14.82
C HIS A 6 14.71 8.56 15.85
N GLU A 7 13.95 7.54 15.41
CA GLU A 7 13.67 6.34 16.19
C GLU A 7 15.03 5.69 16.50
N GLU A 8 15.32 5.48 17.79
CA GLU A 8 16.54 4.81 18.25
C GLU A 8 16.58 3.39 17.65
N TYR A 9 17.75 2.96 17.15
CA TYR A 9 17.92 1.64 16.54
C TYR A 9 19.13 0.90 17.15
N PRO A 10 18.95 -0.33 17.66
CA PRO A 10 17.70 -1.11 17.72
C PRO A 10 16.70 -0.54 18.75
N PRO A 11 15.38 -0.72 18.56
CA PRO A 11 14.38 -0.27 19.52
C PRO A 11 14.49 -1.02 20.86
N LYS A 12 14.19 -0.34 21.96
CA LYS A 12 14.27 -0.89 23.33
C LYS A 12 12.97 -1.52 23.81
N ASP A 13 11.87 -1.28 23.12
CA ASP A 13 10.52 -1.75 23.48
C ASP A 13 10.23 -3.17 22.97
N GLY A 14 11.16 -3.77 22.22
CA GLY A 14 11.01 -5.09 21.63
C GLY A 14 10.20 -5.12 20.33
N TYR A 15 9.77 -3.96 19.82
CA TYR A 15 9.11 -3.84 18.52
C TYR A 15 10.08 -3.36 17.46
N GLU A 16 9.80 -3.68 16.20
CA GLU A 16 10.56 -3.13 15.08
C GLU A 16 10.05 -1.73 14.72
N ASN A 17 10.95 -0.89 14.22
CA ASN A 17 10.65 0.51 13.98
C ASN A 17 9.97 0.76 12.61
N SER A 18 9.38 1.94 12.44
CA SER A 18 8.59 2.28 11.25
C SER A 18 9.43 2.19 9.96
N ARG A 19 10.72 2.52 10.04
CA ARG A 19 11.64 2.46 8.90
C ARG A 19 11.92 1.03 8.47
N GLN A 20 12.11 0.11 9.41
CA GLN A 20 12.36 -1.29 9.08
C GLN A 20 11.10 -2.02 8.62
N LEU A 21 9.91 -1.65 9.12
CA LEU A 21 8.64 -2.16 8.58
C LEU A 21 8.44 -1.81 7.10
N ASN A 22 9.00 -0.69 6.62
CA ASN A 22 9.01 -0.39 5.19
C ASN A 22 9.84 -1.40 4.37
N VAL A 23 10.89 -1.99 4.95
CA VAL A 23 11.69 -3.02 4.28
C VAL A 23 10.85 -4.29 4.10
N VAL A 24 10.09 -4.67 5.11
CA VAL A 24 9.16 -5.81 5.06
C VAL A 24 8.08 -5.58 4.00
N ALA A 25 7.44 -4.40 4.00
CA ALA A 25 6.44 -4.05 3.00
C ALA A 25 6.98 -4.10 1.56
N ARG A 26 8.21 -3.60 1.35
CA ARG A 26 8.87 -3.68 0.04
C ARG A 26 9.19 -5.11 -0.38
N ALA A 27 9.61 -5.97 0.56
CA ALA A 27 9.84 -7.38 0.28
C ALA A 27 8.56 -8.08 -0.20
N ILE A 28 7.42 -7.81 0.45
CA ILE A 28 6.10 -8.31 0.04
C ILE A 28 5.74 -7.84 -1.37
N LEU A 29 5.96 -6.55 -1.67
CA LEU A 29 5.62 -6.00 -2.98
C LEU A 29 6.43 -6.63 -4.12
N ILE A 30 7.67 -7.05 -3.86
CA ILE A 30 8.56 -7.76 -4.79
C ILE A 30 8.19 -9.25 -4.87
N ARG A 31 7.86 -9.88 -3.74
CA ARG A 31 7.61 -11.32 -3.61
C ARG A 31 6.39 -11.58 -2.70
N PRO A 32 5.15 -11.47 -3.23
CA PRO A 32 3.92 -11.53 -2.43
C PRO A 32 3.69 -12.88 -1.73
N ASP A 33 4.25 -13.97 -2.26
CA ASP A 33 4.26 -15.32 -1.69
C ASP A 33 4.94 -15.39 -0.31
N LEU A 34 5.78 -14.42 0.05
CA LEU A 34 6.34 -14.31 1.41
C LEU A 34 5.27 -14.25 2.49
N VAL A 35 4.10 -13.68 2.18
CA VAL A 35 2.95 -13.63 3.11
C VAL A 35 2.49 -15.03 3.48
N LEU A 36 2.50 -15.97 2.52
CA LEU A 36 2.09 -17.35 2.77
C LEU A 36 3.10 -18.05 3.68
N VAL A 37 4.40 -17.90 3.40
CA VAL A 37 5.47 -18.46 4.22
C VAL A 37 5.42 -17.96 5.67
N TRP A 38 5.17 -16.66 5.86
CA TRP A 38 5.04 -16.10 7.22
C TRP A 38 3.83 -16.62 7.97
N LYS A 39 2.69 -16.82 7.28
CA LYS A 39 1.51 -17.45 7.87
C LYS A 39 1.78 -18.91 8.23
N GLU A 40 2.54 -19.65 7.42
CA GLU A 40 2.90 -21.05 7.70
C GLU A 40 3.76 -21.21 8.96
N ILE A 41 4.64 -20.25 9.26
CA ILE A 41 5.45 -20.25 10.49
C ILE A 41 4.71 -19.63 11.70
N GLY A 42 3.43 -19.27 11.56
CA GLY A 42 2.57 -18.80 12.64
C GLY A 42 2.37 -17.28 12.74
N TYR A 43 2.98 -16.48 11.85
CA TYR A 43 2.76 -15.03 11.85
C TYR A 43 1.51 -14.66 11.03
N HIS A 44 0.33 -14.96 11.59
CA HIS A 44 -0.94 -14.76 10.90
C HIS A 44 -1.34 -13.29 10.72
N GLU A 45 -0.88 -12.41 11.61
CA GLU A 45 -1.23 -10.97 11.62
C GLU A 45 -0.40 -10.11 10.65
N ILE A 46 0.53 -10.70 9.90
CA ILE A 46 1.43 -9.95 9.00
C ILE A 46 0.68 -9.03 8.03
N CYS A 47 -0.45 -9.49 7.46
CA CYS A 47 -1.26 -8.67 6.56
C CYS A 47 -1.83 -7.43 7.25
N ASN A 48 -2.19 -7.54 8.53
CA ASN A 48 -2.74 -6.45 9.32
C ASN A 48 -1.63 -5.46 9.71
N ASP A 49 -0.52 -5.97 10.24
CA ASP A 49 0.58 -5.16 10.78
C ASP A 49 1.25 -4.29 9.72
N VAL A 50 1.34 -4.77 8.47
CA VAL A 50 1.95 -4.02 7.36
C VAL A 50 0.93 -3.54 6.32
N ASN A 51 -0.38 -3.60 6.61
CA ASN A 51 -1.45 -3.34 5.63
C ASN A 51 -1.27 -2.00 4.91
N GLU A 52 -1.13 -0.93 5.68
CA GLU A 52 -1.05 0.41 5.14
C GLU A 52 0.21 0.62 4.30
N LEU A 53 1.35 0.11 4.77
CA LEU A 53 2.63 0.23 4.08
C LEU A 53 2.62 -0.53 2.74
N VAL A 54 2.06 -1.74 2.71
CA VAL A 54 1.96 -2.54 1.49
C VAL A 54 0.99 -1.90 0.50
N MET A 55 -0.20 -1.48 0.96
CA MET A 55 -1.20 -0.86 0.08
C MET A 55 -0.71 0.47 -0.50
N GLN A 56 -0.11 1.34 0.31
CA GLN A 56 0.50 2.59 -0.17
C GLN A 56 1.69 2.34 -1.08
N GLY A 57 2.55 1.39 -0.74
CA GLY A 57 3.70 1.03 -1.57
C GLY A 57 3.27 0.50 -2.94
N ALA A 58 2.18 -0.27 -3.02
CA ALA A 58 1.61 -0.72 -4.28
C ALA A 58 1.13 0.46 -5.14
N LEU A 59 0.48 1.45 -4.53
CA LEU A 59 0.06 2.67 -5.24
C LEU A 59 1.24 3.53 -5.67
N LEU A 60 2.31 3.64 -4.88
CA LEU A 60 3.53 4.36 -5.26
C LEU A 60 4.27 3.71 -6.43
N ILE A 61 4.19 2.39 -6.57
CA ILE A 61 4.72 1.68 -7.74
C ILE A 61 3.90 2.04 -8.99
N LEU A 62 2.58 2.14 -8.87
CA LEU A 62 1.69 2.53 -9.96
C LEU A 62 1.84 4.01 -10.32
N PHE A 63 1.98 4.87 -9.30
CA PHE A 63 2.05 6.32 -9.40
C PHE A 63 3.35 6.84 -8.77
N PRO A 64 4.51 6.62 -9.42
CA PRO A 64 5.78 7.08 -8.90
C PRO A 64 5.77 8.61 -8.70
N PRO A 65 6.32 9.14 -7.59
CA PRO A 65 6.46 10.59 -7.39
C PRO A 65 7.34 11.26 -8.45
N THR A 66 8.30 10.51 -9.00
CA THR A 66 9.15 10.91 -10.12
C THR A 66 9.04 9.84 -11.20
N PRO A 67 8.03 9.93 -12.08
CA PRO A 67 7.83 8.95 -13.13
C PRO A 67 9.03 8.87 -14.07
N PRO A 68 9.47 7.67 -14.49
CA PRO A 68 10.43 7.53 -15.57
C PRO A 68 9.82 7.99 -16.90
N SER A 69 10.66 8.24 -17.91
CA SER A 69 10.24 8.82 -19.19
C SER A 69 9.27 7.96 -20.00
N ASP A 70 9.28 6.66 -19.76
CA ASP A 70 8.43 5.64 -20.39
C ASP A 70 7.20 5.28 -19.53
N TRP A 71 6.98 5.97 -18.41
CA TRP A 71 5.82 5.71 -17.57
C TRP A 71 4.54 6.24 -18.21
N GLU A 72 3.55 5.35 -18.31
CA GLU A 72 2.18 5.68 -18.69
C GLU A 72 1.27 5.61 -17.46
N CYS A 73 0.35 6.58 -17.35
CA CYS A 73 -0.58 6.63 -16.24
C CYS A 73 -1.47 5.37 -16.20
N PRO A 74 -1.46 4.59 -15.11
CA PRO A 74 -2.29 3.39 -15.01
C PRO A 74 -3.78 3.72 -15.00
N GLY A 75 -4.55 3.01 -15.81
CA GLY A 75 -6.03 3.07 -15.76
C GLY A 75 -6.61 2.31 -14.57
N VAL A 76 -7.91 2.51 -14.32
CA VAL A 76 -8.68 1.87 -13.23
C VAL A 76 -8.45 0.37 -13.13
N ARG A 77 -8.48 -0.34 -14.28
CA ARG A 77 -8.28 -1.80 -14.32
C ARG A 77 -6.93 -2.23 -13.75
N ALA A 78 -5.86 -1.51 -14.06
CA ALA A 78 -4.52 -1.85 -13.58
C ALA A 78 -4.41 -1.72 -12.06
N ILE A 79 -5.01 -0.67 -11.49
CA ILE A 79 -5.09 -0.45 -10.04
C ILE A 79 -5.89 -1.57 -9.38
N VAL A 80 -7.08 -1.86 -9.90
CA VAL A 80 -7.96 -2.92 -9.38
C VAL A 80 -7.26 -4.27 -9.40
N THR A 81 -6.61 -4.63 -10.52
CA THR A 81 -5.85 -5.89 -10.62
C THR A 81 -4.74 -5.94 -9.58
N ARG A 82 -3.95 -4.88 -9.43
CA ARG A 82 -2.82 -4.87 -8.48
C ARG A 82 -3.28 -4.96 -7.03
N LEU A 83 -4.32 -4.21 -6.66
CA LEU A 83 -4.81 -4.23 -5.28
C LEU A 83 -5.55 -5.53 -4.95
N ASN A 84 -6.30 -6.11 -5.90
CA ASN A 84 -6.93 -7.41 -5.67
C ASN A 84 -5.91 -8.53 -5.44
N GLN A 85 -4.77 -8.52 -6.13
CA GLN A 85 -3.68 -9.48 -5.84
C GLN A 85 -3.22 -9.44 -4.37
N LEU A 86 -3.23 -8.26 -3.75
CA LEU A 86 -2.88 -8.10 -2.34
C LEU A 86 -4.07 -8.48 -1.44
N ILE A 87 -5.28 -8.10 -1.82
CA ILE A 87 -6.49 -8.45 -1.07
C ILE A 87 -6.68 -9.96 -1.00
N ASP A 88 -6.40 -10.68 -2.08
CA ASP A 88 -6.45 -12.15 -2.14
C ASP A 88 -5.46 -12.80 -1.15
N LEU A 89 -4.38 -12.10 -0.77
CA LEU A 89 -3.43 -12.54 0.26
C LEU A 89 -3.87 -12.19 1.68
N GLY A 90 -4.91 -11.36 1.85
CA GLY A 90 -5.47 -10.94 3.13
C GLY A 90 -5.26 -9.47 3.49
N PHE A 91 -4.67 -8.67 2.60
CA PHE A 91 -4.62 -7.21 2.78
C PHE A 91 -6.02 -6.58 2.59
N LYS A 92 -6.20 -5.36 3.08
CA LYS A 92 -7.51 -4.69 3.08
C LYS A 92 -7.41 -3.23 2.62
N LEU A 93 -8.27 -2.86 1.69
CA LEU A 93 -8.51 -1.46 1.32
C LEU A 93 -9.45 -0.82 2.37
N THR A 94 -8.90 -0.43 3.51
CA THR A 94 -9.64 0.24 4.58
C THR A 94 -9.81 1.74 4.31
N ASP A 95 -10.71 2.40 5.05
CA ASP A 95 -10.86 3.86 4.97
C ASP A 95 -9.55 4.59 5.25
N THR A 96 -8.76 4.12 6.23
CA THR A 96 -7.44 4.67 6.54
C THR A 96 -6.45 4.53 5.38
N VAL A 97 -6.47 3.41 4.65
CA VAL A 97 -5.63 3.24 3.45
C VAL A 97 -6.04 4.23 2.36
N ILE A 98 -7.35 4.43 2.15
CA ILE A 98 -7.88 5.36 1.16
C ILE A 98 -7.52 6.81 1.52
N GLU A 99 -7.75 7.22 2.77
CA GLU A 99 -7.40 8.55 3.27
C GLU A 99 -5.90 8.83 3.08
N LYS A 100 -5.05 7.89 3.51
CA LYS A 100 -3.59 8.05 3.38
C LYS A 100 -3.14 8.03 1.92
N ALA A 101 -3.81 7.29 1.04
CA ALA A 101 -3.53 7.34 -0.39
C ALA A 101 -3.82 8.73 -0.97
N PHE A 102 -4.96 9.34 -0.64
CA PHE A 102 -5.27 10.69 -1.09
C PHE A 102 -4.29 11.72 -0.54
N HIS A 103 -3.89 11.61 0.73
CA HIS A 103 -2.86 12.48 1.30
C HIS A 103 -1.50 12.27 0.60
N LEU A 104 -1.12 11.03 0.30
CA LEU A 104 0.13 10.70 -0.36
C LEU A 104 0.24 11.31 -1.77
N PHE A 105 -0.90 11.40 -2.47
CA PHE A 105 -0.97 11.94 -3.82
C PHE A 105 -1.64 13.32 -3.88
N GLU A 106 -1.71 14.06 -2.78
CA GLU A 106 -2.46 15.32 -2.66
C GLU A 106 -2.16 16.30 -3.82
N HIS A 107 -0.88 16.46 -4.17
CA HIS A 107 -0.43 17.34 -5.24
C HIS A 107 -0.75 16.86 -6.66
N ARG A 108 -1.16 15.60 -6.82
CA ARG A 108 -1.47 14.95 -8.11
C ARG A 108 -2.95 14.55 -8.22
N LEU A 109 -3.80 14.88 -7.25
CA LEU A 109 -5.20 14.46 -7.27
C LEU A 109 -5.98 15.00 -8.48
N SER A 110 -5.59 16.15 -9.03
CA SER A 110 -6.18 16.67 -10.27
C SER A 110 -5.89 15.79 -11.50
N GLU A 111 -4.84 14.98 -11.46
CA GLU A 111 -4.43 14.07 -12.54
C GLU A 111 -5.00 12.67 -12.34
N ILE A 112 -4.91 12.14 -11.11
CA ILE A 112 -5.17 10.71 -10.83
C ILE A 112 -6.34 10.45 -9.87
N GLY A 113 -6.93 11.50 -9.30
CA GLY A 113 -7.94 11.40 -8.24
C GLY A 113 -9.18 10.61 -8.67
N ASP A 114 -9.74 10.93 -9.84
CA ASP A 114 -10.91 10.23 -10.39
C ASP A 114 -10.61 8.75 -10.64
N ILE A 115 -9.42 8.43 -11.16
CA ILE A 115 -8.99 7.06 -11.43
C ILE A 115 -8.89 6.27 -10.12
N LEU A 116 -8.30 6.86 -9.07
CA LEU A 116 -8.20 6.26 -7.74
C LEU A 116 -9.59 6.02 -7.14
N ILE A 117 -10.47 7.03 -7.16
CA ILE A 117 -11.84 6.92 -6.64
C ILE A 117 -12.59 5.79 -7.35
N CYS A 118 -12.58 5.77 -8.69
CA CYS A 118 -13.23 4.72 -9.46
C CYS A 118 -12.67 3.32 -9.12
N ALA A 119 -11.35 3.18 -8.99
CA ALA A 119 -10.74 1.91 -8.63
C ALA A 119 -11.15 1.45 -7.23
N PHE A 120 -11.14 2.34 -6.24
CA PHE A 120 -11.53 2.02 -4.86
C PHE A 120 -13.01 1.64 -4.77
N GLN A 121 -13.90 2.34 -5.48
CA GLN A 121 -15.33 1.97 -5.56
C GLN A 121 -15.52 0.58 -6.16
N VAL A 122 -14.82 0.27 -7.26
CA VAL A 122 -14.87 -1.06 -7.90
C VAL A 122 -14.42 -2.15 -6.92
N ILE A 123 -13.34 -1.94 -6.18
CA ILE A 123 -12.83 -2.90 -5.19
C ILE A 123 -13.81 -3.10 -4.04
N ARG A 124 -14.37 -2.01 -3.49
CA ARG A 124 -15.34 -2.08 -2.38
C ARG A 124 -16.72 -2.58 -2.82
N LYS A 125 -16.94 -2.76 -4.13
CA LYS A 125 -18.24 -3.09 -4.73
C LYS A 125 -19.32 -2.06 -4.35
N GLU A 126 -18.91 -0.83 -4.10
CA GLU A 126 -19.80 0.29 -3.85
C GLU A 126 -20.39 0.70 -5.20
N ARG A 127 -21.68 0.42 -5.43
CA ARG A 127 -22.38 0.87 -6.64
C ARG A 127 -22.47 2.39 -6.64
N LEU A 128 -22.16 3.00 -7.78
CA LEU A 128 -22.69 4.32 -8.13
C LEU A 128 -24.22 4.18 -8.23
N LEU A 129 -24.95 4.85 -7.32
CA LEU A 129 -26.37 5.15 -7.48
C LEU A 129 -26.54 6.27 -8.50
#